data_AF-A0A9E0CAP6-F1
#
_entry.id   AF-A0A9E0CAP6-F1
#
_cell.length_a   1.000
_cell.length_b   1.000
_cell.length_c   1.000
_cell.angle_alpha   90.00
_cell.angle_beta   90.00
_cell.angle_gamma   90.00
#
_symmetry.space_group_name_H-M   'P 1'
#
loop_
_entity.id
_entity.type
_entity.pdbx_description
1 polymer ?
#
loop_
_entity_poly.entity_id
_entity_poly.type
_entity_poly.pdbx_seq_one_letter_code
_entity_poly.pdbx_strand_id
1 'polypeptide(L)'
;MAGGNTTHYVYGPGGALIGEYNGSGNLIREYVYANGEPLAQIDAGSPETILYLHTDHLLTARYATNAGGSTVWSWDSGAFGKEAPIGSATVNLRFPGQYYDSETGLHYNWHRYYDPTTGRYITSDPLGLAAGLNTYGYAAQNPLSFVDRDGLTSVWDWVQGIAGIFIPTPQDIADANDAWWGWVCNMADSGRSNITKAGDSLSAAAVILMTIGPGGRGKAVKNIAEEIVEEVSEEAVESLTKSVRKLFGRQEGHHSDPEFIGGNRKQKLTDMAKLIHKKLHKEMYEFLEKKLDDMGNSMRPKRGNSGEKIRENFTREQLLEAMAEFYKGPGAKYRQAAEDFFNQHPGLR
;
A
#
# COMPACT_ATOMS: atom_id res chain seq x y z
N MET A 1 -38.40 -7.06 -20.52
CA MET A 1 -36.93 -7.03 -20.44
C MET A 1 -36.53 -5.59 -20.67
N ALA A 2 -36.19 -4.83 -19.62
CA ALA A 2 -35.64 -3.49 -19.82
C ALA A 2 -34.26 -3.66 -20.47
N GLY A 3 -34.08 -3.13 -21.67
CA GLY A 3 -32.80 -3.23 -22.39
C GLY A 3 -31.74 -2.45 -21.63
N GLY A 4 -30.89 -3.14 -20.87
CA GLY A 4 -29.73 -2.52 -20.24
C GLY A 4 -28.70 -2.18 -21.31
N ASN A 5 -28.21 -0.94 -21.31
CA ASN A 5 -27.03 -0.58 -22.08
C ASN A 5 -25.80 -1.10 -21.32
N THR A 6 -25.02 -1.97 -21.96
CA THR A 6 -23.75 -2.44 -21.38
C THR A 6 -22.63 -1.51 -21.82
N THR A 7 -21.80 -1.10 -20.85
CA THR A 7 -20.55 -0.37 -21.09
C THR A 7 -19.38 -1.21 -20.56
N HIS A 8 -18.37 -1.41 -21.39
CA HIS A 8 -17.11 -2.05 -21.04
C HIS A 8 -16.05 -0.98 -20.80
N TYR A 9 -15.37 -1.07 -19.66
CA TYR A 9 -14.30 -0.17 -19.27
C TYR A 9 -12.95 -0.88 -19.46
N VAL A 10 -12.03 -0.22 -20.17
CA VAL A 10 -10.67 -0.71 -20.41
C VAL A 10 -9.69 0.14 -19.64
N TYR A 11 -8.83 -0.52 -18.88
CA TYR A 11 -7.86 0.12 -18.03
C TYR A 11 -6.44 -0.21 -18.47
N GLY A 12 -5.55 0.78 -18.41
CA GLY A 12 -4.13 0.61 -18.72
C GLY A 12 -3.36 -0.11 -17.60
N PRO A 13 -2.09 -0.50 -17.84
CA PRO A 13 -1.26 -1.20 -16.85
C PRO A 13 -1.05 -0.44 -15.53
N GLY A 14 -1.14 0.89 -15.57
CA GLY A 14 -1.01 1.77 -14.40
C GLY A 14 -2.32 2.05 -13.65
N GLY A 15 -3.42 1.37 -13.98
CA GLY A 15 -4.70 1.54 -13.29
C GLY A 15 -5.59 2.68 -13.83
N ALA A 16 -5.12 3.45 -14.81
CA ALA A 16 -5.91 4.53 -15.41
C ALA A 16 -6.97 3.99 -16.38
N LEU A 17 -8.18 4.54 -16.35
CA LEU A 17 -9.22 4.26 -17.34
C LEU A 17 -8.81 4.87 -18.69
N ILE A 18 -8.61 4.04 -19.71
CA ILE A 18 -8.14 4.47 -21.03
C ILE A 18 -9.24 4.42 -22.10
N GLY A 19 -10.33 3.68 -21.88
CA GLY A 19 -11.43 3.64 -22.85
C GLY A 19 -12.74 3.06 -22.31
N GLU A 20 -13.82 3.49 -22.95
CA GLU A 20 -15.19 3.03 -22.75
C GLU A 20 -15.74 2.50 -24.09
N TYR A 21 -16.34 1.32 -24.08
CA TYR A 21 -16.89 0.66 -25.26
C TYR A 21 -18.31 0.18 -24.96
N ASN A 22 -19.19 0.15 -25.96
CA ASN A 22 -20.52 -0.40 -25.77
C ASN A 22 -20.49 -1.94 -25.72
N GLY A 23 -21.63 -2.56 -25.39
CA GLY A 23 -21.76 -4.03 -25.32
C GLY A 23 -21.48 -4.79 -26.63
N SER A 24 -21.29 -4.08 -27.75
CA SER A 24 -20.86 -4.66 -29.04
C SER A 24 -19.38 -4.42 -29.34
N GLY A 25 -18.63 -3.82 -28.41
CA GLY A 25 -17.21 -3.51 -28.55
C GLY A 25 -16.91 -2.26 -29.39
N ASN A 26 -17.92 -1.47 -29.74
CA ASN A 26 -17.68 -0.20 -30.44
C ASN A 26 -17.24 0.87 -29.44
N LEU A 27 -16.28 1.70 -29.85
CA LEU A 27 -15.76 2.77 -29.03
C LEU A 27 -16.85 3.79 -28.70
N ILE A 28 -16.93 4.17 -27.42
CA ILE A 28 -17.74 5.29 -26.93
C ILE A 28 -16.80 6.48 -26.65
N ARG A 29 -15.70 6.22 -25.94
CA ARG A 29 -14.78 7.26 -25.46
C ARG A 29 -13.39 6.72 -25.21
N GLU A 30 -12.36 7.50 -25.51
CA GLU A 30 -10.97 7.25 -25.08
C GLU A 30 -10.45 8.40 -24.22
N TYR A 31 -9.51 8.07 -23.35
CA TYR A 31 -8.83 9.02 -22.49
C TYR A 31 -7.33 9.00 -22.79
N VAL A 32 -6.77 10.17 -23.06
CA VAL A 32 -5.34 10.35 -23.36
C VAL A 32 -4.64 10.85 -22.12
N TYR A 33 -3.56 10.17 -21.73
CA TYR A 33 -2.75 10.55 -20.58
C TYR A 33 -1.30 10.79 -20.97
N ALA A 34 -0.62 11.69 -20.25
CA ALA A 34 0.83 11.81 -20.26
C ALA A 34 1.33 11.89 -18.82
N ASN A 35 2.29 11.04 -18.45
CA ASN A 35 2.87 10.99 -17.09
C ASN A 35 1.82 10.86 -15.96
N GLY A 36 0.69 10.22 -16.25
CA GLY A 36 -0.44 10.07 -15.31
C GLY A 36 -1.42 11.25 -15.26
N GLU A 37 -1.15 12.34 -15.98
CA GLU A 37 -2.08 13.46 -16.14
C GLU A 37 -3.06 13.18 -17.29
N PRO A 38 -4.39 13.26 -17.07
CA PRO A 38 -5.36 13.21 -18.16
C PRO A 38 -5.29 14.50 -18.99
N LEU A 39 -4.95 14.36 -20.27
CA LEU A 39 -4.81 15.48 -21.21
C LEU A 39 -6.03 15.68 -22.08
N ALA A 40 -6.71 14.61 -22.48
CA ALA A 40 -7.85 14.71 -23.36
C ALA A 40 -8.86 13.57 -23.18
N GLN A 41 -10.11 13.88 -23.48
CA GLN A 41 -11.19 12.92 -23.70
C GLN A 41 -11.60 13.00 -25.17
N ILE A 42 -11.66 11.85 -25.83
CA ILE A 42 -12.08 11.73 -27.24
C ILE A 42 -13.38 10.93 -27.26
N ASP A 43 -14.49 11.61 -27.54
CA ASP A 43 -15.80 10.98 -27.70
C ASP A 43 -15.98 10.53 -29.15
N ALA A 44 -16.31 9.24 -29.33
CA ALA A 44 -16.51 8.64 -30.64
C ALA A 44 -17.75 9.25 -31.33
N GLY A 45 -17.61 9.50 -32.63
CA GLY A 45 -18.64 10.13 -33.45
C GLY A 45 -18.12 10.45 -34.86
N SER A 46 -18.99 11.05 -35.69
CA SER A 46 -18.61 11.55 -37.02
C SER A 46 -19.12 12.99 -37.19
N PRO A 47 -18.27 14.01 -36.97
CA PRO A 47 -16.88 13.91 -36.51
C PRO A 47 -16.76 13.49 -35.04
N GLU A 48 -15.59 12.96 -34.67
CA GLU A 48 -15.24 12.76 -33.26
C GLU A 48 -15.15 14.11 -32.53
N THR A 49 -15.39 14.09 -31.21
CA THR A 49 -15.30 15.29 -30.37
C THR A 49 -14.13 15.16 -29.40
N ILE A 50 -13.24 16.14 -29.40
CA ILE A 50 -12.09 16.18 -28.50
C ILE A 50 -12.31 17.26 -27.44
N LEU A 51 -12.21 16.87 -26.18
CA LEU A 51 -12.18 17.74 -25.02
C LEU A 51 -10.76 17.75 -24.44
N TYR A 52 -10.18 18.93 -24.32
CA TYR A 52 -8.87 19.11 -23.68
C TYR A 52 -9.07 19.29 -22.18
N LEU A 53 -8.52 18.40 -21.38
CA LEU A 53 -8.69 18.37 -19.94
C LEU A 53 -7.59 19.21 -19.28
N HIS A 54 -7.97 20.01 -18.28
CA HIS A 54 -7.06 20.85 -17.50
C HIS A 54 -7.14 20.43 -16.04
N THR A 55 -5.99 20.10 -15.46
CA THR A 55 -5.91 19.52 -14.13
C THR A 55 -5.41 20.48 -13.05
N ASP A 56 -5.70 20.17 -11.79
CA ASP A 56 -5.08 20.83 -10.63
C ASP A 56 -3.73 20.19 -10.25
N HIS A 57 -3.12 20.65 -9.15
CA HIS A 57 -1.84 20.14 -8.65
C HIS A 57 -1.86 18.66 -8.26
N LEU A 58 -3.06 18.08 -8.08
CA LEU A 58 -3.25 16.66 -7.80
C LEU A 58 -3.52 15.83 -9.06
N LEU A 59 -3.55 16.46 -10.24
CA LEU A 59 -3.95 15.86 -11.52
C LEU A 59 -5.47 15.58 -11.60
N THR A 60 -6.28 16.24 -10.78
CA THR A 60 -7.75 16.15 -10.87
C THR A 60 -8.23 17.04 -12.02
N ALA A 61 -9.00 16.50 -12.95
CA ALA A 61 -9.60 17.32 -14.01
C ALA A 61 -10.56 18.35 -13.42
N ARG A 62 -10.28 19.64 -13.62
CA ARG A 62 -11.09 20.77 -13.13
C ARG A 62 -11.84 21.48 -14.25
N TYR A 63 -11.29 21.47 -15.46
CA TYR A 63 -11.92 22.08 -16.62
C TYR A 63 -11.74 21.20 -17.86
N ALA A 64 -12.67 21.32 -18.79
CA ALA A 64 -12.49 20.82 -20.15
C ALA A 64 -12.82 21.91 -21.16
N THR A 65 -11.97 22.07 -22.17
CA THR A 65 -12.18 23.02 -23.27
C THR A 65 -12.40 22.29 -24.59
N ASN A 66 -13.20 22.87 -25.48
CA ASN A 66 -13.32 22.40 -26.86
C ASN A 66 -12.13 22.89 -27.72
N ALA A 67 -12.12 22.52 -29.00
CA ALA A 67 -11.07 22.93 -29.95
C ALA A 67 -10.96 24.46 -30.17
N GLY A 68 -12.02 25.22 -29.85
CA GLY A 68 -12.00 26.68 -29.87
C GLY A 68 -11.49 27.32 -28.57
N GLY A 69 -11.05 26.52 -27.59
CA GLY A 69 -10.57 27.00 -26.28
C GLY A 69 -11.69 27.43 -25.33
N SER A 70 -12.96 27.21 -25.67
CA SER A 70 -14.07 27.55 -24.78
C SER A 70 -14.27 26.44 -23.74
N THR A 71 -14.41 26.81 -22.47
CA THR A 71 -14.75 25.87 -21.38
C THR A 71 -16.15 25.30 -21.60
N VAL A 72 -16.23 23.98 -21.74
CA VAL A 72 -17.50 23.25 -21.98
C VAL A 72 -17.87 22.33 -20.82
N TRP A 73 -16.97 22.15 -19.87
CA TRP A 73 -17.19 21.44 -18.61
C TRP A 73 -16.27 22.01 -17.53
N SER A 74 -16.74 22.07 -16.30
CA SER A 74 -15.95 22.44 -15.14
C SER A 74 -16.46 21.77 -13.88
N TRP A 75 -15.54 21.47 -12.97
CA TRP A 75 -15.84 20.81 -11.70
C TRP A 75 -15.10 21.47 -10.54
N ASP A 76 -15.75 22.50 -10.00
CA ASP A 76 -15.33 23.17 -8.78
C ASP A 76 -15.97 22.44 -7.59
N SER A 77 -15.27 21.42 -7.10
CA SER A 77 -15.72 20.65 -5.95
C SER A 77 -14.96 21.04 -4.69
N GLY A 78 -15.64 20.93 -3.56
CA GLY A 78 -15.05 21.00 -2.25
C GLY A 78 -14.06 19.86 -2.02
N ALA A 79 -13.38 19.88 -0.87
CA ALA A 79 -12.26 18.99 -0.58
C ALA A 79 -12.54 17.49 -0.84
N PHE A 80 -13.77 17.03 -0.62
CA PHE A 80 -14.17 15.63 -0.79
C PHE A 80 -14.97 15.34 -2.07
N GLY A 81 -15.11 16.29 -2.99
CA GLY A 81 -15.65 16.00 -4.32
C GLY A 81 -17.17 15.83 -4.40
N LYS A 82 -17.95 16.49 -3.52
CA LYS A 82 -19.40 16.28 -3.39
C LYS A 82 -20.23 16.94 -4.49
N GLU A 83 -19.74 18.06 -5.01
CA GLU A 83 -20.46 18.93 -5.92
C GLU A 83 -20.55 18.28 -7.30
N ALA A 84 -21.62 18.57 -8.03
CA ALA A 84 -21.76 18.13 -9.41
C ALA A 84 -21.00 19.07 -10.35
N PRO A 85 -20.42 18.56 -11.44
CA PRO A 85 -19.86 19.44 -12.47
C PRO A 85 -20.94 20.25 -13.19
N ILE A 86 -20.53 21.35 -13.80
CA ILE A 86 -21.37 22.21 -14.64
C ILE A 86 -20.80 22.29 -16.05
N GLY A 87 -21.67 22.48 -17.04
CA GLY A 87 -21.28 22.62 -18.45
C GLY A 87 -22.20 21.86 -19.39
N SER A 88 -21.86 21.91 -20.68
CA SER A 88 -22.61 21.23 -21.75
C SER A 88 -22.01 19.88 -22.14
N ALA A 89 -20.76 19.63 -21.78
CA ALA A 89 -20.08 18.35 -22.03
C ALA A 89 -20.12 17.45 -20.79
N THR A 90 -19.87 16.15 -20.98
CA THR A 90 -19.81 15.15 -19.91
C THR A 90 -18.39 14.65 -19.74
N VAL A 91 -17.81 14.84 -18.56
CA VAL A 91 -16.55 14.21 -18.14
C VAL A 91 -16.83 13.47 -16.82
N ASN A 92 -16.62 12.15 -16.85
CA ASN A 92 -16.90 11.27 -15.71
C ASN A 92 -15.68 11.03 -14.82
N LEU A 93 -14.47 11.44 -15.25
CA LEU A 93 -13.30 11.43 -14.37
C LEU A 93 -13.55 12.32 -13.13
N ARG A 94 -13.08 11.87 -11.97
CA ARG A 94 -13.15 12.60 -10.68
C ARG A 94 -11.73 12.77 -10.15
N PHE A 95 -11.50 12.60 -8.85
CA PHE A 95 -10.14 12.55 -8.32
C PHE A 95 -9.31 11.48 -9.06
N PRO A 96 -7.96 11.55 -9.06
CA PRO A 96 -7.14 10.61 -9.80
C PRO A 96 -7.50 9.15 -9.49
N GLY A 97 -7.75 8.36 -10.54
CA GLY A 97 -8.20 6.97 -10.43
C GLY A 97 -9.72 6.77 -10.36
N GLN A 98 -10.47 7.84 -10.10
CA GLN A 98 -11.91 7.76 -9.88
C GLN A 98 -12.74 8.02 -11.14
N TYR A 99 -13.79 7.23 -11.31
CA TYR A 99 -14.81 7.36 -12.34
C TYR A 99 -16.19 7.54 -11.69
N TYR A 100 -16.94 8.55 -12.11
CA TYR A 100 -18.30 8.79 -11.65
C TYR A 100 -19.27 7.79 -12.27
N ASP A 101 -19.84 6.94 -11.42
CA ASP A 101 -20.93 6.05 -11.79
C ASP A 101 -22.27 6.75 -11.56
N SER A 102 -22.94 7.12 -12.65
CA SER A 102 -24.24 7.80 -12.60
C SER A 102 -25.38 6.95 -12.07
N GLU A 103 -25.27 5.62 -12.10
CA GLU A 103 -26.32 4.71 -11.64
C GLU A 103 -26.43 4.70 -10.11
N THR A 104 -25.29 4.82 -9.44
CA THR A 104 -25.18 4.82 -7.98
C THR A 104 -24.94 6.20 -7.38
N GLY A 105 -24.41 7.14 -8.17
CA GLY A 105 -23.90 8.42 -7.69
C GLY A 105 -22.56 8.31 -6.95
N LEU A 106 -21.95 7.13 -6.94
CA LEU A 106 -20.66 6.87 -6.30
C LEU A 106 -19.52 7.04 -7.30
N HIS A 107 -18.30 7.17 -6.77
CA HIS A 107 -17.10 7.19 -7.58
C HIS A 107 -16.43 5.81 -7.51
N TYR A 108 -16.39 5.09 -8.64
CA TYR A 108 -15.63 3.86 -8.75
C TYR A 108 -14.14 4.18 -8.75
N ASN A 109 -13.39 3.56 -7.84
CA ASN A 109 -11.94 3.73 -7.68
C ASN A 109 -11.26 2.36 -7.63
N TRP A 110 -11.40 1.63 -8.74
CA TRP A 110 -10.83 0.29 -8.96
C TRP A 110 -11.22 -0.77 -7.91
N HIS A 111 -10.52 -0.79 -6.78
CA HIS A 111 -10.74 -1.76 -5.71
C HIS A 111 -11.92 -1.39 -4.80
N ARG A 112 -12.34 -0.12 -4.79
CA ARG A 112 -13.37 0.38 -3.89
C ARG A 112 -14.28 1.40 -4.55
N TYR A 113 -15.48 1.55 -3.99
CA TYR A 113 -16.39 2.65 -4.32
C TYR A 113 -16.27 3.73 -3.25
N TYR A 114 -16.10 4.96 -3.69
CA TYR A 114 -15.99 6.17 -2.88
C TYR A 114 -17.33 6.91 -2.88
N ASP A 115 -17.79 7.30 -1.69
CA ASP A 115 -18.97 8.12 -1.49
C ASP A 115 -18.52 9.57 -1.18
N PRO A 116 -18.69 10.50 -2.12
CA PRO A 116 -18.29 11.89 -1.92
C PRO A 116 -19.17 12.63 -0.91
N THR A 117 -20.37 12.12 -0.59
CA THR A 117 -21.26 12.75 0.40
C THR A 117 -20.76 12.57 1.83
N THR A 118 -20.08 11.45 2.10
CA THR A 118 -19.48 11.13 3.40
C THR A 118 -17.96 11.28 3.42
N GLY A 119 -17.31 11.43 2.27
CA GLY A 119 -15.86 11.59 2.16
C GLY A 119 -15.09 10.30 2.42
N ARG A 120 -15.69 9.14 2.15
CA ARG A 120 -15.18 7.82 2.58
C ARG A 120 -15.45 6.74 1.54
N TYR A 121 -14.68 5.66 1.62
CA TYR A 121 -15.02 4.43 0.91
C TYR A 121 -16.21 3.75 1.59
N ILE A 122 -17.06 3.09 0.81
CA ILE A 122 -18.21 2.35 1.33
C ILE A 122 -17.86 0.93 1.80
N THR A 123 -16.64 0.47 1.50
CA THR A 123 -16.08 -0.81 1.95
C THR A 123 -14.77 -0.60 2.70
N SER A 124 -14.50 -1.48 3.67
CA SER A 124 -13.22 -1.48 4.40
C SER A 124 -12.07 -1.81 3.46
N ASP A 125 -10.92 -1.17 3.69
CA ASP A 125 -9.69 -1.39 2.94
C ASP A 125 -9.26 -2.87 2.94
N PRO A 126 -9.05 -3.49 1.76
CA PRO A 126 -8.50 -4.84 1.64
C PRO A 126 -7.12 -5.03 2.29
N LEU A 127 -6.30 -3.98 2.40
CA LEU A 127 -5.03 -4.00 3.12
C LEU A 127 -5.20 -3.97 4.65
N GLY A 128 -6.42 -3.73 5.13
CA GLY A 128 -6.73 -3.62 6.55
C GLY A 128 -5.95 -2.49 7.22
N LEU A 129 -5.40 -2.75 8.41
CA LEU A 129 -4.69 -1.73 9.19
C LEU A 129 -3.37 -1.25 8.56
N ALA A 130 -2.90 -1.89 7.48
CA ALA A 130 -1.74 -1.39 6.72
C ALA A 130 -2.07 -0.10 5.95
N ALA A 131 -3.35 0.13 5.62
CA ALA A 131 -3.84 1.39 5.04
C ALA A 131 -4.08 2.49 6.08
N GLY A 132 -4.03 2.15 7.38
CA GLY A 132 -4.20 3.07 8.49
C GLY A 132 -5.26 2.63 9.48
N LEU A 133 -5.43 3.40 10.56
CA LEU A 133 -6.40 3.08 11.62
C LEU A 133 -7.86 3.18 11.16
N ASN A 134 -8.14 4.06 10.20
CA ASN A 134 -9.46 4.19 9.58
C ASN A 134 -9.45 3.55 8.18
N THR A 135 -9.87 2.30 8.10
CA THR A 135 -9.89 1.51 6.85
C THR A 135 -10.93 1.97 5.82
N TYR A 136 -11.72 3.00 6.13
CA TYR A 136 -12.68 3.59 5.19
C TYR A 136 -12.26 4.99 4.74
N GLY A 137 -11.13 5.50 5.21
CA GLY A 137 -10.70 6.86 4.91
C GLY A 137 -10.24 7.00 3.47
N TYR A 138 -10.61 8.11 2.81
CA TYR A 138 -10.00 8.54 1.57
C TYR A 138 -8.84 9.50 1.87
N ALA A 139 -7.73 9.35 1.13
CA ALA A 139 -6.62 10.33 1.12
C ALA A 139 -6.10 10.75 2.51
N ALA A 140 -6.03 9.82 3.46
CA ALA A 140 -5.70 10.10 4.86
C ALA A 140 -6.52 11.26 5.50
N GLN A 141 -7.73 11.52 4.99
CA GLN A 141 -8.60 12.65 5.35
C GLN A 141 -8.04 14.05 4.99
N ASN A 142 -7.04 14.12 4.10
CA ASN A 142 -6.51 15.37 3.55
C ASN A 142 -6.46 15.32 2.01
N PRO A 143 -7.62 15.29 1.33
CA PRO A 143 -7.72 15.18 -0.13
C PRO A 143 -7.22 16.41 -0.90
N LEU A 144 -6.80 17.47 -0.21
CA LEU A 144 -6.15 18.64 -0.83
C LEU A 144 -4.65 18.41 -1.10
N SER A 145 -4.05 17.45 -0.40
CA SER A 145 -2.61 17.14 -0.51
C SER A 145 -2.35 15.73 -1.08
N PHE A 146 -3.38 14.89 -1.10
CA PHE A 146 -3.25 13.45 -1.19
C PHE A 146 -4.32 12.85 -2.09
N VAL A 147 -3.95 11.80 -2.84
CA VAL A 147 -4.82 11.10 -3.78
C VAL A 147 -4.65 9.59 -3.66
N ASP A 148 -5.76 8.87 -3.57
CA ASP A 148 -5.75 7.39 -3.58
C ASP A 148 -6.12 6.91 -4.99
N ARG A 149 -5.11 6.56 -5.80
CA ARG A 149 -5.26 6.33 -7.25
C ARG A 149 -5.90 5.00 -7.62
N ASP A 150 -5.85 4.02 -6.74
CA ASP A 150 -6.35 2.67 -6.99
C ASP A 150 -7.29 2.17 -5.88
N GLY A 151 -7.52 2.99 -4.86
CA GLY A 151 -8.32 2.60 -3.72
C GLY A 151 -7.58 1.66 -2.78
N LEU A 152 -6.24 1.64 -2.76
CA LEU A 152 -5.41 0.85 -1.86
C LEU A 152 -4.19 1.63 -1.32
N THR A 153 -4.18 2.96 -1.44
CA THR A 153 -3.02 3.76 -1.03
C THR A 153 -2.75 3.64 0.48
N SER A 154 -1.53 3.21 0.83
CA SER A 154 -1.14 2.86 2.19
C SER A 154 -0.57 4.03 2.99
N VAL A 155 -0.46 3.88 4.32
CA VAL A 155 0.23 4.86 5.20
C VAL A 155 1.65 5.16 4.71
N TRP A 156 2.32 4.19 4.10
CA TRP A 156 3.65 4.36 3.54
C TRP A 156 3.65 5.31 2.35
N ASP A 157 2.69 5.20 1.44
CA ASP A 157 2.60 6.07 0.26
C ASP A 157 2.32 7.54 0.67
N TRP A 158 1.56 7.74 1.75
CA TRP A 158 1.25 9.07 2.31
C TRP A 158 2.45 9.76 2.96
N VAL A 159 3.25 9.01 3.72
CA VAL A 159 4.49 9.53 4.35
C VAL A 159 5.51 9.94 3.29
N GLN A 160 5.50 9.31 2.11
CA GLN A 160 6.42 9.59 1.00
C GLN A 160 6.03 10.87 0.21
N GLY A 161 4.74 11.12 0.03
CA GLY A 161 4.24 12.34 -0.66
C GLY A 161 4.51 13.65 0.11
N ILE A 162 4.50 13.60 1.44
CA ILE A 162 4.84 14.76 2.31
C ILE A 162 6.33 15.13 2.20
N ALA A 163 7.20 14.16 1.89
CA ALA A 163 8.65 14.33 1.88
C ALA A 163 9.24 14.74 0.52
N GLY A 164 8.42 14.82 -0.55
CA GLY A 164 8.90 15.18 -1.90
C GLY A 164 9.85 14.15 -2.51
N ILE A 165 9.73 12.88 -2.13
CA ILE A 165 10.62 11.80 -2.57
C ILE A 165 10.03 11.13 -3.82
N PHE A 166 10.73 11.27 -4.96
CA PHE A 166 10.45 10.51 -6.19
C PHE A 166 10.77 9.02 -5.96
N ILE A 167 9.81 8.12 -6.23
CA ILE A 167 10.10 6.68 -6.33
C ILE A 167 9.91 6.23 -7.78
N PRO A 168 10.93 5.59 -8.34
CA PRO A 168 10.98 5.29 -9.76
C PRO A 168 10.26 3.95 -10.04
N THR A 169 9.97 3.66 -11.30
CA THR A 169 9.17 2.52 -11.74
C THR A 169 9.80 1.17 -11.32
N PRO A 170 9.06 0.04 -11.36
CA PRO A 170 9.64 -1.28 -11.11
C PRO A 170 10.89 -1.61 -11.95
N GLN A 171 11.04 -0.97 -13.12
CA GLN A 171 12.23 -1.09 -13.97
C GLN A 171 13.44 -0.36 -13.36
N ASP A 172 13.23 0.80 -12.76
CA ASP A 172 14.30 1.62 -12.15
C ASP A 172 14.85 1.01 -10.85
N ILE A 173 14.04 0.17 -10.17
CA ILE A 173 14.45 -0.60 -8.98
C ILE A 173 15.35 -1.78 -9.38
N ALA A 174 15.19 -2.32 -10.58
CA ALA A 174 16.01 -3.43 -11.07
C ALA A 174 17.45 -3.01 -11.43
N ASP A 175 17.64 -1.74 -11.77
CA ASP A 175 18.92 -1.21 -12.26
C ASP A 175 19.79 -0.53 -11.17
N ALA A 176 19.23 -0.25 -9.98
CA ALA A 176 19.86 0.61 -8.96
C ALA A 176 20.47 -0.15 -7.76
N ASN A 177 21.57 -0.87 -7.97
CA ASN A 177 22.13 -1.75 -6.93
C ASN A 177 23.08 -1.14 -5.87
N ASP A 178 23.54 0.12 -5.94
CA ASP A 178 24.41 0.66 -4.86
C ASP A 178 24.36 2.19 -4.65
N ALA A 179 23.94 2.99 -5.64
CA ALA A 179 23.84 4.45 -5.50
C ALA A 179 22.66 4.90 -4.61
N TRP A 180 21.63 4.05 -4.49
CA TRP A 180 20.38 4.35 -3.80
C TRP A 180 20.55 4.42 -2.27
N TRP A 181 21.32 3.51 -1.67
CA TRP A 181 21.61 3.54 -0.23
C TRP A 181 22.46 4.75 0.20
N GLY A 182 23.38 5.20 -0.67
CA GLY A 182 24.18 6.41 -0.43
C GLY A 182 23.33 7.69 -0.47
N TRP A 183 22.29 7.73 -1.29
CA TRP A 183 21.38 8.87 -1.39
C TRP A 183 20.41 8.97 -0.20
N VAL A 184 19.85 7.83 0.24
CA VAL A 184 18.95 7.75 1.43
C VAL A 184 19.65 8.26 2.70
N CYS A 185 20.92 7.92 2.90
CA CYS A 185 21.69 8.41 4.06
C CYS A 185 21.96 9.92 4.01
N ASN A 186 22.19 10.50 2.82
CA ASN A 186 22.38 11.94 2.66
C ASN A 186 21.08 12.75 2.81
N MET A 187 19.92 12.14 2.54
CA MET A 187 18.59 12.75 2.77
C MET A 187 18.27 12.89 4.27
N ALA A 188 18.68 11.91 5.09
CA ALA A 188 18.50 11.97 6.54
C ALA A 188 19.30 13.12 7.20
N ASP A 189 20.49 13.43 6.67
CA ASP A 189 21.29 14.56 7.15
C ASP A 189 20.77 15.92 6.66
N SER A 190 20.16 15.99 5.48
CA SER A 190 19.58 17.23 4.92
C SER A 190 18.13 17.50 5.38
N GLY A 191 17.39 16.50 5.83
CA GLY A 191 16.07 16.67 6.49
C GLY A 191 16.15 17.41 7.84
N ARG A 192 17.33 17.42 8.46
CA ARG A 192 17.60 18.10 9.74
C ARG A 192 17.46 19.63 9.68
N SER A 193 17.58 20.25 8.49
CA SER A 193 17.48 21.71 8.32
C SER A 193 16.10 22.21 7.85
N ASN A 194 15.24 21.33 7.35
CA ASN A 194 13.92 21.70 6.81
C ASN A 194 12.78 21.48 7.80
N ILE A 195 12.94 20.58 8.78
CA ILE A 195 11.95 20.30 9.84
C ILE A 195 11.77 21.49 10.79
N THR A 196 12.76 22.37 10.94
CA THR A 196 12.67 23.58 11.78
C THR A 196 11.76 24.68 11.23
N LYS A 197 11.14 24.52 10.05
CA LYS A 197 10.32 25.56 9.40
C LYS A 197 8.83 25.24 9.23
N ALA A 198 8.38 24.03 9.54
CA ALA A 198 6.97 23.63 9.38
C ALA A 198 6.34 23.35 10.75
N GLY A 199 5.59 24.33 11.26
CA GLY A 199 4.94 24.31 12.57
C GLY A 199 3.59 23.59 12.62
N ASP A 200 3.45 22.42 11.98
CA ASP A 200 2.21 21.62 12.07
C ASP A 200 2.47 20.32 12.85
N SER A 201 1.96 20.28 14.07
CA SER A 201 2.46 19.50 15.21
C SER A 201 1.92 18.05 15.35
N LEU A 202 1.20 17.51 14.35
CA LEU A 202 0.77 16.10 14.34
C LEU A 202 1.48 15.25 13.26
N SER A 203 1.91 15.88 12.17
CA SER A 203 2.62 15.21 11.06
C SER A 203 4.10 14.99 11.39
N ALA A 204 4.77 15.94 12.06
CA ALA A 204 6.18 15.84 12.43
C ALA A 204 6.45 14.70 13.43
N ALA A 205 5.58 14.51 14.43
CA ALA A 205 5.71 13.44 15.41
C ALA A 205 5.52 12.05 14.78
N ALA A 206 4.56 11.90 13.86
CA ALA A 206 4.33 10.66 13.13
C ALA A 206 5.49 10.32 12.18
N VAL A 207 6.05 11.32 11.49
CA VAL A 207 7.22 11.18 10.61
C VAL A 207 8.48 10.79 11.40
N ILE A 208 8.74 11.39 12.56
CA ILE A 208 9.91 11.09 13.41
C ILE A 208 9.80 9.71 14.09
N LEU A 209 8.59 9.29 14.48
CA LEU A 209 8.36 7.96 15.05
C LEU A 209 8.48 6.82 14.02
N MET A 210 8.33 7.11 12.72
CA MET A 210 8.35 6.10 11.64
C MET A 210 9.64 6.11 10.79
N THR A 211 10.42 7.20 10.78
CA THR A 211 11.76 7.26 10.12
C THR A 211 12.85 6.54 10.90
N ILE A 212 12.60 6.25 12.18
CA ILE A 212 13.50 5.45 12.98
C ILE A 212 13.11 3.97 12.80
N GLY A 213 13.73 3.32 11.82
CA GLY A 213 13.72 1.86 11.72
C GLY A 213 14.21 1.19 13.03
N PRO A 214 14.24 -0.15 13.11
CA PRO A 214 14.46 -0.92 14.35
C PRO A 214 15.71 -0.59 15.19
N GLY A 215 16.62 0.28 14.73
CA GLY A 215 17.91 0.57 15.35
C GLY A 215 18.10 1.93 16.04
N GLY A 216 17.15 2.88 16.03
CA GLY A 216 17.40 4.20 16.62
C GLY A 216 17.11 4.29 18.12
N ARG A 217 18.19 4.34 18.90
CA ARG A 217 18.22 4.33 20.37
C ARG A 217 17.42 5.49 20.99
N GLY A 218 16.55 5.17 21.95
CA GLY A 218 15.54 6.03 22.61
C GLY A 218 15.99 7.26 23.39
N LYS A 219 17.20 7.80 23.17
CA LYS A 219 17.63 9.10 23.74
C LYS A 219 17.10 10.29 22.92
N ALA A 220 16.92 10.15 21.61
CA ALA A 220 16.36 11.19 20.75
C ALA A 220 14.84 11.38 20.98
N VAL A 221 14.11 10.29 21.24
CA VAL A 221 12.67 10.28 21.47
C VAL A 221 12.26 11.11 22.70
N LYS A 222 13.07 11.08 23.77
CA LYS A 222 12.75 11.78 25.00
C LYS A 222 12.90 13.31 24.87
N ASN A 223 13.95 13.77 24.18
CA ASN A 223 14.20 15.19 24.00
C ASN A 223 13.22 15.84 23.01
N ILE A 224 12.75 15.10 22.00
CA ILE A 224 11.79 15.59 21.01
C ILE A 224 10.37 15.63 21.59
N ALA A 225 10.00 14.65 22.43
CA ALA A 225 8.71 14.63 23.10
C ALA A 225 8.55 15.77 24.13
N GLU A 226 9.65 16.24 24.73
CA GLU A 226 9.64 17.37 25.67
C GLU A 226 9.54 18.74 24.94
N GLU A 227 9.76 18.81 23.62
CA GLU A 227 9.80 20.05 22.82
C GLU A 227 8.50 20.32 22.02
N ILE A 228 7.61 19.33 21.88
CA ILE A 228 6.35 19.39 21.08
C ILE A 228 5.11 19.73 21.95
N VAL A 229 5.27 19.88 23.27
CA VAL A 229 4.16 20.03 24.23
C VAL A 229 3.67 21.49 24.27
N GLU A 230 2.76 21.85 23.37
CA GLU A 230 1.79 22.95 23.67
C GLU A 230 0.32 22.63 23.34
N GLU A 231 -0.02 21.58 22.56
CA GLU A 231 -1.44 21.32 22.21
C GLU A 231 -1.92 19.86 22.31
N VAL A 232 -1.14 18.93 22.88
CA VAL A 232 -1.55 17.53 23.01
C VAL A 232 -1.64 17.13 24.48
N SER A 233 -2.82 16.70 24.93
CA SER A 233 -3.03 16.21 26.31
C SER A 233 -2.10 15.04 26.63
N GLU A 234 -1.48 15.03 27.80
CA GLU A 234 -0.57 13.95 28.26
C GLU A 234 -1.18 12.55 28.14
N GLU A 235 -2.50 12.42 28.34
CA GLU A 235 -3.24 11.15 28.21
C GLU A 235 -3.28 10.60 26.78
N ALA A 236 -3.37 11.48 25.78
CA ALA A 236 -3.33 11.11 24.36
C ALA A 236 -1.93 10.64 23.97
N VAL A 237 -0.89 11.34 24.45
CA VAL A 237 0.51 10.95 24.26
C VAL A 237 0.79 9.59 24.91
N GLU A 238 0.31 9.36 26.13
CA GLU A 238 0.51 8.09 26.83
C GLU A 238 -0.25 6.93 26.16
N SER A 239 -1.49 7.16 25.71
CA SER A 239 -2.28 6.19 24.96
C SER A 239 -1.63 5.80 23.63
N LEU A 240 -1.12 6.78 22.87
CA LEU A 240 -0.41 6.56 21.62
C LEU A 240 0.90 5.82 21.87
N THR A 241 1.67 6.24 22.88
CA THR A 241 2.94 5.61 23.27
C THR A 241 2.74 4.15 23.68
N LYS A 242 1.65 3.84 24.40
CA LYS A 242 1.29 2.48 24.82
C LYS A 242 0.85 1.63 23.62
N SER A 243 0.12 2.22 22.68
CA SER A 243 -0.32 1.58 21.43
C SER A 243 0.86 1.29 20.50
N VAL A 244 1.77 2.25 20.32
CA VAL A 244 3.02 2.11 19.56
C VAL A 244 3.96 1.10 20.21
N ARG A 245 4.13 1.10 21.54
CA ARG A 245 4.87 0.03 22.24
C ARG A 245 4.26 -1.35 22.06
N LYS A 246 2.93 -1.44 21.96
CA LYS A 246 2.21 -2.70 21.74
C LYS A 246 2.34 -3.19 20.29
N LEU A 247 2.41 -2.28 19.32
CA LEU A 247 2.58 -2.54 17.89
C LEU A 247 4.04 -2.81 17.49
N PHE A 248 5.01 -2.09 18.06
CA PHE A 248 6.40 -2.06 17.60
C PHE A 248 7.45 -2.34 18.70
N GLY A 249 7.06 -2.38 19.99
CA GLY A 249 8.01 -2.38 21.11
C GLY A 249 8.57 -3.73 21.56
N ARG A 250 8.20 -4.85 20.91
CA ARG A 250 8.82 -6.15 21.18
C ARG A 250 9.26 -6.80 19.88
N GLN A 251 10.55 -6.75 19.62
CA GLN A 251 11.19 -7.57 18.60
C GLN A 251 11.45 -8.96 19.17
N GLU A 252 11.23 -9.98 18.35
CA GLU A 252 11.58 -11.36 18.66
C GLU A 252 12.50 -11.85 17.53
N GLY A 253 13.55 -12.57 17.90
CA GLY A 253 14.46 -13.17 16.94
C GLY A 253 13.87 -14.46 16.38
N HIS A 254 13.68 -14.51 15.07
CA HIS A 254 13.19 -15.67 14.34
C HIS A 254 14.35 -16.58 13.92
N HIS A 255 14.15 -17.89 14.08
CA HIS A 255 15.09 -18.90 13.62
C HIS A 255 14.67 -19.36 12.23
N SER A 256 15.37 -18.91 11.19
CA SER A 256 15.05 -19.24 9.80
C SER A 256 15.34 -20.70 9.45
N ASP A 257 16.32 -21.34 10.10
CA ASP A 257 16.57 -22.80 10.11
C ASP A 257 16.20 -23.38 11.50
N PRO A 258 14.93 -23.77 11.75
CA PRO A 258 14.47 -24.10 13.10
C PRO A 258 15.19 -25.30 13.76
N GLU A 259 15.37 -25.26 15.08
CA GLU A 259 15.97 -26.36 15.84
C GLU A 259 15.19 -27.69 15.70
N PHE A 260 13.87 -27.64 15.50
CA PHE A 260 13.07 -28.85 15.33
C PHE A 260 13.38 -29.61 14.03
N ILE A 261 13.88 -28.92 12.99
CA ILE A 261 14.34 -29.57 11.75
C ILE A 261 15.84 -29.91 11.78
N GLY A 262 16.52 -29.64 12.90
CA GLY A 262 17.95 -29.87 13.10
C GLY A 262 18.83 -28.64 12.89
N GLY A 263 18.25 -27.44 12.82
CA GLY A 263 18.98 -26.21 12.64
C GLY A 263 19.78 -25.78 13.88
N ASN A 264 20.79 -24.94 13.66
CA ASN A 264 21.70 -24.51 14.72
C ASN A 264 21.02 -23.52 15.67
N ARG A 265 20.96 -23.84 16.97
CA ARG A 265 20.41 -22.96 18.01
C ARG A 265 21.13 -21.61 18.15
N LYS A 266 22.39 -21.51 17.73
CA LYS A 266 23.19 -20.28 17.75
C LYS A 266 23.23 -19.53 16.41
N GLN A 267 22.33 -19.86 15.48
CA GLN A 267 22.24 -19.14 14.21
C GLN A 267 21.96 -17.65 14.44
N LYS A 268 22.35 -16.83 13.47
CA LYS A 268 21.93 -15.43 13.45
C LYS A 268 20.42 -15.39 13.29
N LEU A 269 19.75 -14.67 14.17
CA LEU A 269 18.29 -14.56 14.14
C LEU A 269 17.86 -13.45 13.20
N THR A 270 16.72 -13.64 12.56
CA THR A 270 16.04 -12.59 11.81
C THR A 270 15.21 -11.77 12.79
N ASP A 271 15.56 -10.50 12.96
CA ASP A 271 14.82 -9.59 13.83
C ASP A 271 13.46 -9.24 13.22
N MET A 272 12.38 -9.53 13.93
CA MET A 272 11.04 -9.21 13.45
C MET A 272 10.08 -8.83 14.58
N ALA A 273 9.02 -8.09 14.25
CA ALA A 273 8.01 -7.70 15.23
C ALA A 273 7.29 -8.94 15.80
N LYS A 274 7.10 -8.99 17.13
CA LYS A 274 6.45 -10.11 17.84
C LYS A 274 5.13 -10.58 17.23
N LEU A 275 4.31 -9.66 16.70
CA LEU A 275 3.04 -10.03 16.07
C LEU A 275 3.26 -10.77 14.74
N ILE A 276 4.21 -10.30 13.93
CA ILE A 276 4.59 -10.93 12.66
C ILE A 276 5.26 -12.28 12.93
N HIS A 277 6.13 -12.36 13.94
CA HIS A 277 6.75 -13.60 14.40
C HIS A 277 5.70 -14.66 14.75
N LYS A 278 4.70 -14.28 15.56
CA LYS A 278 3.58 -15.18 15.92
C LYS A 278 2.76 -15.61 14.70
N LYS A 279 2.50 -14.69 13.76
CA LYS A 279 1.71 -14.99 12.55
C LYS A 279 2.46 -15.94 11.62
N LEU A 280 3.75 -15.69 11.39
CA LEU A 280 4.66 -16.57 10.65
C LEU A 280 4.64 -17.98 11.23
N HIS A 281 4.86 -18.14 12.54
CA HIS A 281 4.84 -19.45 13.18
C HIS A 281 3.49 -20.16 13.07
N LYS A 282 2.38 -19.43 13.21
CA LYS A 282 1.04 -19.99 13.06
C LYS A 282 0.84 -20.58 11.65
N GLU A 283 1.10 -19.79 10.62
CA GLU A 283 0.91 -20.20 9.22
C GLU A 283 1.88 -21.32 8.82
N MET A 284 3.13 -21.25 9.26
CA MET A 284 4.11 -22.32 9.07
C MET A 284 3.66 -23.63 9.71
N TYR A 285 3.13 -23.59 10.94
CA TYR A 285 2.63 -24.79 11.61
C TYR A 285 1.37 -25.35 10.97
N GLU A 286 0.45 -24.51 10.48
CA GLU A 286 -0.72 -24.95 9.71
C GLU A 286 -0.32 -25.61 8.38
N PHE A 287 0.74 -25.11 7.75
CA PHE A 287 1.32 -25.72 6.55
C PHE A 287 1.96 -27.08 6.85
N LEU A 288 2.83 -27.16 7.86
CA LEU A 288 3.54 -28.38 8.23
C LEU A 288 2.62 -29.46 8.82
N GLU A 289 1.45 -29.11 9.34
CA GLU A 289 0.44 -30.09 9.79
C GLU A 289 -0.05 -30.95 8.61
N LYS A 290 -0.08 -30.37 7.41
CA LYS A 290 -0.55 -31.05 6.18
C LYS A 290 0.53 -31.87 5.49
N LYS A 291 1.79 -31.75 5.93
CA LYS A 291 2.92 -32.53 5.40
C LYS A 291 3.06 -33.81 6.21
N LEU A 292 2.50 -34.90 5.65
CA LEU A 292 2.41 -36.21 6.29
C LEU A 292 3.34 -37.22 5.61
N ASP A 293 3.87 -38.17 6.38
CA ASP A 293 4.46 -39.40 5.83
C ASP A 293 3.36 -40.44 5.51
N ASP A 294 3.76 -41.59 4.98
CA ASP A 294 2.86 -42.71 4.64
C ASP A 294 2.16 -43.30 5.87
N MET A 295 2.70 -43.05 7.08
CA MET A 295 2.14 -43.47 8.36
C MET A 295 1.22 -42.42 9.00
N GLY A 296 1.04 -41.25 8.35
CA GLY A 296 0.21 -40.15 8.83
C GLY A 296 0.86 -39.27 9.91
N ASN A 297 2.17 -39.39 10.14
CA ASN A 297 2.89 -38.50 11.05
C ASN A 297 3.08 -37.12 10.39
N SER A 298 2.89 -36.03 11.13
CA SER A 298 3.02 -34.67 10.60
C SER A 298 4.40 -34.05 10.86
N MET A 299 4.87 -33.18 9.97
CA MET A 299 6.10 -32.37 10.18
C MET A 299 5.93 -31.23 11.20
N ARG A 300 4.73 -30.99 11.74
CA ARG A 300 4.46 -29.91 12.70
C ARG A 300 4.93 -30.25 14.12
N PRO A 301 5.72 -29.38 14.76
CA PRO A 301 5.96 -29.43 16.21
C PRO A 301 4.68 -29.19 17.01
N LYS A 302 4.29 -30.16 17.83
CA LYS A 302 3.12 -30.07 18.72
C LYS A 302 3.30 -30.95 19.96
N ARG A 303 2.41 -30.81 20.95
CA ARG A 303 2.39 -31.71 22.11
C ARG A 303 2.25 -33.17 21.62
N GLY A 304 3.21 -34.03 21.98
CA GLY A 304 3.28 -35.42 21.52
C GLY A 304 4.02 -35.66 20.19
N ASN A 305 4.50 -34.59 19.54
CA ASN A 305 5.32 -34.63 18.33
C ASN A 305 6.50 -33.66 18.48
N SER A 306 7.53 -34.08 19.22
CA SER A 306 8.74 -33.29 19.48
C SER A 306 9.60 -33.16 18.22
N GLY A 307 10.52 -32.20 18.20
CA GLY A 307 11.50 -32.09 17.11
C GLY A 307 12.36 -33.34 16.94
N GLU A 308 12.65 -34.05 18.03
CA GLU A 308 13.32 -35.36 17.98
C GLU A 308 12.48 -36.40 17.23
N LYS A 309 11.20 -36.55 17.61
CA LYS A 309 10.27 -37.48 16.95
C LYS A 309 10.02 -37.12 15.48
N ILE A 310 10.00 -35.83 15.14
CA ILE A 310 9.90 -35.39 13.74
C ILE A 310 11.13 -35.84 12.96
N ARG A 311 12.34 -35.74 13.54
CA ARG A 311 13.58 -36.17 12.90
C ARG A 311 13.78 -37.69 12.87
N GLU A 312 13.02 -38.45 13.65
CA GLU A 312 12.93 -39.91 13.53
C GLU A 312 12.09 -40.32 12.31
N ASN A 313 11.05 -39.54 11.98
CA ASN A 313 10.12 -39.85 10.90
C ASN A 313 10.48 -39.21 9.55
N PHE A 314 11.21 -38.09 9.55
CA PHE A 314 11.55 -37.33 8.34
C PHE A 314 13.04 -37.03 8.28
N THR A 315 13.63 -37.16 7.08
CA THR A 315 15.01 -36.74 6.86
C THR A 315 15.14 -35.22 6.92
N ARG A 316 16.34 -34.71 7.19
CA ARG A 316 16.59 -33.27 7.21
C ARG A 316 16.32 -32.64 5.85
N GLU A 317 16.61 -33.35 4.77
CA GLU A 317 16.33 -32.91 3.39
C GLU A 317 14.83 -32.72 3.16
N GLN A 318 14.00 -33.71 3.54
CA GLN A 318 12.54 -33.61 3.40
C GLN A 318 11.96 -32.43 4.21
N LEU A 319 12.50 -32.20 5.40
CA LEU A 319 12.09 -31.07 6.25
C LEU A 319 12.50 -29.73 5.65
N LEU A 320 13.70 -29.64 5.07
CA LEU A 320 14.19 -28.45 4.39
C LEU A 320 13.41 -28.16 3.10
N GLU A 321 13.06 -29.18 2.32
CA GLU A 321 12.21 -29.04 1.13
C GLU A 321 10.81 -28.53 1.49
N ALA A 322 10.20 -29.05 2.55
CA ALA A 322 8.91 -28.57 3.03
C ALA A 322 8.98 -27.09 3.50
N MET A 323 10.07 -26.70 4.16
CA MET A 323 10.31 -25.30 4.54
C MET A 323 10.54 -24.40 3.32
N ALA A 324 11.28 -24.88 2.31
CA ALA A 324 11.46 -24.17 1.06
C ALA A 324 10.13 -23.97 0.33
N GLU A 325 9.27 -24.99 0.26
CA GLU A 325 7.93 -24.90 -0.32
C GLU A 325 7.06 -23.88 0.43
N PHE A 326 7.12 -23.87 1.76
CA PHE A 326 6.44 -22.86 2.57
C PHE A 326 6.91 -21.45 2.19
N TYR A 327 8.22 -21.21 2.14
CA TYR A 327 8.79 -19.88 1.82
C TYR A 327 8.66 -19.47 0.35
N LYS A 328 8.51 -20.42 -0.59
CA LYS A 328 8.15 -20.13 -2.00
C LYS A 328 6.65 -19.86 -2.19
N GLY A 329 5.81 -20.36 -1.29
CA GLY A 329 4.36 -20.20 -1.34
C GLY A 329 3.83 -19.24 -0.26
N PRO A 330 3.02 -19.72 0.71
CA PRO A 330 2.32 -18.86 1.67
C PRO A 330 3.24 -18.04 2.58
N GLY A 331 4.47 -18.48 2.77
CA GLY A 331 5.51 -17.83 3.55
C GLY A 331 6.29 -16.74 2.81
N ALA A 332 6.13 -16.60 1.49
CA ALA A 332 6.89 -15.63 0.67
C ALA A 332 6.71 -14.17 1.13
N LYS A 333 5.55 -13.86 1.71
CA LYS A 333 5.24 -12.55 2.29
C LYS A 333 6.10 -12.18 3.51
N TYR A 334 6.80 -13.13 4.14
CA TYR A 334 7.75 -12.89 5.22
C TYR A 334 9.18 -12.76 4.66
N ARG A 335 9.39 -11.77 3.77
CA ARG A 335 10.57 -11.64 2.91
C ARG A 335 11.90 -11.83 3.63
N GLN A 336 12.12 -11.17 4.78
CA GLN A 336 13.38 -11.27 5.52
C GLN A 336 13.66 -12.68 6.05
N ALA A 337 12.63 -13.37 6.56
CA ALA A 337 12.78 -14.74 7.05
C ALA A 337 13.00 -15.74 5.89
N ALA A 338 12.34 -15.53 4.76
CA ALA A 338 12.52 -16.33 3.55
C ALA A 338 13.93 -16.14 2.97
N GLU A 339 14.40 -14.90 2.85
CA GLU A 339 15.75 -14.58 2.39
C GLU A 339 16.82 -15.19 3.28
N ASP A 340 16.68 -15.06 4.60
CA ASP A 340 17.62 -15.65 5.56
C ASP A 340 17.63 -17.17 5.49
N PHE A 341 16.47 -17.82 5.34
CA PHE A 341 16.39 -19.27 5.08
C PHE A 341 17.13 -19.67 3.81
N PHE A 342 16.88 -18.98 2.68
CA PHE A 342 17.54 -19.30 1.41
C PHE A 342 19.02 -18.95 1.36
N ASN A 343 19.46 -17.95 2.15
CA ASN A 343 20.88 -17.66 2.30
C ASN A 343 21.59 -18.77 3.09
N GLN A 344 20.91 -19.40 4.05
CA GLN A 344 21.43 -20.57 4.77
C GLN A 344 21.35 -21.86 3.93
N HIS A 345 20.42 -21.94 2.98
CA HIS A 345 20.19 -23.11 2.12
C HIS A 345 20.11 -22.75 0.62
N PRO A 346 21.22 -22.31 0.00
CA PRO A 346 21.22 -21.78 -1.38
C PRO A 346 20.81 -22.81 -2.44
N GLY A 347 20.98 -24.11 -2.19
CA GLY A 347 20.56 -25.18 -3.10
C GLY A 347 19.05 -25.39 -3.20
N LEU A 348 18.26 -24.73 -2.34
CA LEU A 348 16.80 -24.86 -2.29
C LEU A 348 16.06 -23.65 -2.90
N ARG A 349 16.81 -22.67 -3.41
CA ARG A 349 16.26 -21.42 -3.96
C ARG A 349 15.30 -21.64 -5.12
#